data_AF-A0A917YFW5-F1
#
_entry.id   AF-A0A917YFW5-F1
#
_cell.length_a   1.000
_cell.length_b   1.000
_cell.length_c   1.000
_cell.angle_alpha   90.00
_cell.angle_beta   90.00
_cell.angle_gamma   90.00
#
_symmetry.space_group_name_H-M   'P 1'
#
loop_
_entity.id
_entity.type
_entity.pdbx_description
1 polymer ?
#
loop_
_entity_poly.entity_id
_entity_poly.type
_entity_poly.pdbx_seq_one_letter_code
_entity_poly.pdbx_strand_id
1 'polypeptide(L)'
;MVRLAVSMGLRPRVDPLGAAMAAPNEVTFRLTRCRRSVPRTRALAHAVLSGWGVSQDALESVELALSELVTNALRVRVPSDRQVGVRIARCLEGGLLRLEVSDAGSGRPEVRAPGDEETGGRGLLLVEALAHRWGVEERTGGIGKTVWAELKAPDIVAEPDGREVAAVMVRPGQLVRVWGEWRTVRTVRTESHAAGGLAVVLGLDEGPALRVHAAEPLTVRDDGVPSARERGEGTPG
;
A
#
# COMPACT_ATOMS: atom_id res chain seq x y z
N MET A 1 -5.89 -22.52 -28.09
CA MET A 1 -6.28 -22.64 -26.67
C MET A 1 -5.22 -21.97 -25.81
N VAL A 2 -5.43 -20.73 -25.38
CA VAL A 2 -4.52 -20.04 -24.45
C VAL A 2 -5.29 -19.83 -23.14
N ARG A 3 -4.82 -20.47 -22.08
CA ARG A 3 -5.37 -20.41 -20.72
C ARG A 3 -5.21 -18.98 -20.17
N LEU A 4 -6.32 -18.29 -19.90
CA LEU A 4 -6.34 -17.15 -18.99
C LEU A 4 -6.08 -17.68 -17.57
N ALA A 5 -4.95 -17.30 -16.97
CA ALA A 5 -4.80 -17.36 -15.53
C ALA A 5 -5.47 -16.11 -14.92
N VAL A 6 -6.78 -16.20 -14.74
CA VAL A 6 -7.48 -15.34 -13.79
C VAL A 6 -7.09 -15.85 -12.41
N SER A 7 -6.18 -15.15 -11.72
CA SER A 7 -6.05 -15.31 -10.27
C SER A 7 -7.25 -14.62 -9.61
N MET A 8 -8.36 -15.34 -9.58
CA MET A 8 -9.53 -15.04 -8.77
C MET A 8 -9.26 -15.63 -7.40
N GLY A 9 -9.23 -14.80 -6.35
CA GLY A 9 -9.20 -15.34 -5.00
C GLY A 9 -8.84 -14.39 -3.88
N LEU A 10 -9.22 -13.12 -3.90
CA LEU A 10 -9.23 -12.31 -2.68
C LEU A 10 -10.53 -11.49 -2.64
N ARG A 11 -11.60 -12.15 -2.21
CA ARG A 11 -12.56 -11.44 -1.37
C ARG A 11 -11.81 -11.15 -0.06
N PRO A 12 -11.81 -9.93 0.48
CA PRO A 12 -11.37 -9.75 1.86
C PRO A 12 -12.21 -10.70 2.73
N ARG A 13 -11.54 -11.62 3.41
CA ARG A 13 -12.17 -12.46 4.43
C ARG A 13 -12.65 -11.51 5.52
N VAL A 14 -13.96 -11.35 5.63
CA VAL A 14 -14.57 -10.84 6.86
C VAL A 14 -14.63 -12.06 7.78
N ASP A 15 -13.63 -12.18 8.66
CA ASP A 15 -13.66 -13.19 9.71
C ASP A 15 -14.73 -12.81 10.74
N PRO A 16 -15.62 -13.74 11.16
CA PRO A 16 -16.71 -13.46 12.10
C PRO A 16 -16.23 -13.31 13.56
N LEU A 17 -14.92 -13.13 13.78
CA LEU A 17 -14.26 -12.98 15.08
C LEU A 17 -13.24 -11.84 15.01
N GLY A 18 -13.70 -10.61 14.79
CA GLY A 18 -13.12 -9.36 15.34
C GLY A 18 -11.64 -9.01 15.13
N ALA A 19 -10.86 -9.73 14.35
CA ALA A 19 -9.47 -9.38 14.02
C ALA A 19 -9.40 -8.94 12.56
N ALA A 20 -9.27 -7.63 12.32
CA ALA A 20 -9.04 -7.10 10.99
C ALA A 20 -7.73 -7.67 10.44
N MET A 21 -7.79 -8.56 9.45
CA MET A 21 -6.61 -8.90 8.65
C MET A 21 -6.11 -7.58 8.04
N ALA A 22 -4.95 -7.11 8.48
CA ALA A 22 -4.37 -5.88 7.99
C ALA A 22 -4.24 -5.93 6.47
N ALA A 23 -4.99 -5.08 5.78
CA ALA A 23 -4.89 -4.97 4.34
C ALA A 23 -3.45 -4.56 3.97
N PRO A 24 -2.89 -5.10 2.88
CA PRO A 24 -1.54 -4.72 2.45
C PRO A 24 -1.45 -3.21 2.25
N ASN A 25 -0.28 -2.62 2.55
CA ASN A 25 -0.02 -1.18 2.38
C ASN A 25 -0.09 -0.73 0.94
N GLU A 26 0.01 -1.67 0.00
CA GLU A 26 -0.07 -1.37 -1.41
C GLU A 26 -0.92 -2.38 -2.17
N VAL A 27 -1.45 -1.92 -3.29
CA VAL A 27 -2.08 -2.75 -4.30
C VAL A 27 -1.49 -2.40 -5.66
N THR A 28 -1.22 -3.43 -6.46
CA THR A 28 -0.78 -3.27 -7.85
C THR A 28 -1.71 -4.03 -8.78
N PHE A 29 -2.08 -3.42 -9.90
CA PHE A 29 -2.84 -4.09 -10.95
C PHE A 29 -2.44 -3.59 -12.34
N ARG A 30 -2.81 -4.37 -13.36
CA ARG A 30 -2.54 -4.06 -14.77
C ARG A 30 -3.83 -3.84 -15.53
N LEU A 31 -3.80 -2.91 -16.47
CA LEU A 31 -4.93 -2.52 -17.30
C LEU A 31 -4.61 -2.75 -18.77
N THR A 32 -5.58 -3.31 -19.49
CA THR A 32 -5.59 -3.30 -20.95
C THR A 32 -5.74 -1.87 -21.45
N ARG A 33 -5.13 -1.54 -22.60
CA ARG A 33 -5.17 -0.19 -23.17
C ARG A 33 -6.49 0.11 -23.88
N CYS A 34 -7.56 0.33 -23.12
CA CYS A 34 -8.86 0.75 -23.64
C CYS A 34 -9.57 1.73 -22.71
N ARG A 35 -10.48 2.56 -23.25
CA ARG A 35 -11.21 3.58 -22.47
C ARG A 35 -12.05 2.99 -21.32
N ARG A 36 -12.51 1.75 -21.45
CA ARG A 36 -13.26 1.03 -20.39
C ARG A 36 -12.40 0.72 -19.17
N SER A 37 -11.07 0.81 -19.27
CA SER A 37 -10.18 0.64 -18.11
C SER A 37 -10.30 1.79 -17.12
N VAL A 38 -10.66 3.01 -17.53
CA VAL A 38 -10.79 4.17 -16.63
C VAL A 38 -11.88 3.96 -15.56
N PRO A 39 -13.15 3.66 -15.91
CA PRO A 39 -14.17 3.39 -14.89
C PRO A 39 -13.85 2.14 -14.05
N ARG A 40 -13.16 1.15 -14.62
CA ARG A 40 -12.70 -0.03 -13.88
C ARG A 40 -11.65 0.34 -12.82
N THR A 41 -10.73 1.23 -13.15
CA THR A 41 -9.73 1.76 -12.22
C THR A 41 -10.40 2.46 -11.05
N ARG A 42 -11.39 3.32 -11.30
CA ARG A 42 -12.16 3.98 -10.23
C ARG A 42 -12.82 2.97 -9.31
N ALA A 43 -13.55 2.00 -9.87
CA ALA A 43 -14.21 0.97 -9.05
C ALA A 43 -13.23 0.14 -8.21
N LEU A 44 -12.03 -0.16 -8.74
CA LEU A 44 -10.99 -0.87 -7.99
C LEU A 44 -10.39 0.01 -6.89
N ALA A 45 -10.08 1.27 -7.19
CA ALA A 45 -9.59 2.23 -6.21
C ALA A 45 -10.61 2.43 -5.08
N HIS A 46 -11.89 2.63 -5.42
CA HIS A 46 -12.98 2.73 -4.48
C HIS A 46 -12.98 1.57 -3.47
N ALA A 47 -12.96 0.33 -3.99
CA ALA A 47 -13.03 -0.87 -3.18
C ALA A 47 -11.82 -1.01 -2.25
N VAL A 48 -10.61 -0.73 -2.74
CA VAL A 48 -9.38 -0.82 -1.95
C VAL A 48 -9.33 0.28 -0.89
N LEU A 49 -9.58 1.52 -1.26
CA LEU A 49 -9.48 2.69 -0.38
C LEU A 49 -10.57 2.68 0.70
N SER A 50 -11.78 2.21 0.37
CA SER A 50 -12.82 1.95 1.37
C SER A 50 -12.38 0.87 2.36
N GLY A 51 -11.75 -0.20 1.87
CA GLY A 51 -11.18 -1.25 2.72
C GLY A 51 -10.00 -0.76 3.59
N TRP A 52 -9.37 0.35 3.22
CA TRP A 52 -8.31 0.99 4.00
C TRP A 52 -8.84 2.07 4.96
N GLY A 53 -10.13 2.39 4.93
CA GLY A 53 -10.73 3.40 5.81
C GLY A 53 -10.48 4.85 5.36
N VAL A 54 -10.22 5.08 4.08
CA VAL A 54 -10.04 6.43 3.53
C VAL A 54 -11.35 7.21 3.62
N SER A 55 -11.32 8.46 4.09
CA SER A 55 -12.50 9.34 4.09
C SER A 55 -13.03 9.59 2.68
N GLN A 56 -14.34 9.87 2.58
CA GLN A 56 -14.99 10.06 1.28
C GLN A 56 -14.36 11.20 0.47
N ASP A 57 -14.04 12.33 1.09
CA ASP A 57 -13.41 13.49 0.42
C ASP A 57 -12.03 13.14 -0.18
N ALA A 58 -11.22 12.39 0.56
CA ALA A 58 -9.93 11.92 0.08
C ALA A 58 -10.07 10.86 -1.03
N LEU A 59 -11.08 10.00 -0.91
CA LEU A 59 -11.39 8.97 -1.90
C LEU A 59 -11.79 9.59 -3.25
N GLU A 60 -12.66 10.60 -3.26
CA GLU A 60 -13.05 11.31 -4.50
C GLU A 60 -11.84 11.96 -5.19
N SER A 61 -10.97 12.59 -4.40
CA SER A 61 -9.74 13.22 -4.90
C SER A 61 -8.79 12.19 -5.52
N VAL A 62 -8.61 11.03 -4.87
CA VAL A 62 -7.78 9.94 -5.37
C VAL A 62 -8.36 9.31 -6.63
N GLU A 63 -9.67 9.05 -6.68
CA GLU A 63 -10.31 8.48 -7.87
C GLU A 63 -10.19 9.40 -9.08
N LEU A 64 -10.33 10.71 -8.88
CA LEU A 64 -10.20 11.71 -9.93
C LEU A 64 -8.76 11.79 -10.43
N ALA A 65 -7.79 11.97 -9.53
CA ALA A 65 -6.36 12.03 -9.90
C ALA A 65 -5.92 10.75 -10.63
N LEU A 66 -6.30 9.58 -10.11
CA LEU A 66 -5.97 8.29 -10.72
C LEU A 66 -6.61 8.12 -12.11
N SER A 67 -7.84 8.61 -12.30
CA SER A 67 -8.52 8.59 -13.60
C SER A 67 -7.79 9.43 -14.65
N GLU A 68 -7.31 10.61 -14.26
CA GLU A 68 -6.55 11.49 -15.15
C GLU A 68 -5.18 10.88 -15.51
N LEU A 69 -4.47 10.34 -14.52
CA LEU A 69 -3.20 9.65 -14.75
C LEU A 69 -3.36 8.44 -15.69
N VAL A 70 -4.36 7.58 -15.46
CA VAL A 70 -4.64 6.44 -16.34
C VAL A 70 -5.09 6.92 -17.73
N THR A 71 -5.90 7.95 -17.83
CA THR A 71 -6.33 8.52 -19.12
C THR A 71 -5.12 9.02 -19.92
N ASN A 72 -4.18 9.71 -19.28
CA ASN A 72 -2.94 10.14 -19.91
C ASN A 72 -2.08 8.95 -20.36
N ALA A 73 -1.89 7.96 -19.48
CA ALA A 73 -1.15 6.74 -19.82
C ALA A 73 -1.76 6.01 -21.02
N LEU A 74 -3.09 5.95 -21.14
CA LEU A 74 -3.80 5.32 -22.26
C LEU A 74 -3.65 6.05 -23.59
N ARG A 75 -3.39 7.37 -23.59
CA ARG A 75 -3.18 8.19 -24.80
C ARG A 75 -1.82 7.98 -25.44
N VAL A 76 -0.83 7.51 -24.67
CA VAL A 76 0.53 7.28 -25.18
C VAL A 76 0.51 6.14 -26.21
N ARG A 77 1.14 6.35 -27.36
CA ARG A 77 1.27 5.33 -28.41
C ARG A 77 2.40 4.36 -28.04
N VAL A 78 2.06 3.08 -27.97
CA VAL A 78 2.98 1.96 -27.67
C VAL A 78 2.49 0.70 -28.42
N PRO A 79 3.31 -0.36 -28.53
CA PRO A 79 2.88 -1.65 -29.06
C PRO A 79 1.63 -2.20 -28.33
N SER A 80 0.76 -2.91 -29.06
CA SER A 80 -0.58 -3.33 -28.60
C SER A 80 -0.55 -4.38 -27.47
N ASP A 81 0.56 -5.08 -27.31
CA ASP A 81 0.82 -6.04 -26.23
C ASP A 81 1.17 -5.37 -24.90
N ARG A 82 1.41 -4.05 -24.89
CA ARG A 82 1.78 -3.31 -23.67
C ARG A 82 0.54 -2.96 -22.84
N GLN A 83 0.70 -3.06 -21.53
CA GLN A 83 -0.32 -2.72 -20.53
C GLN A 83 0.04 -1.45 -19.76
N VAL A 84 -0.94 -0.88 -19.07
CA VAL A 84 -0.71 0.17 -18.07
C VAL A 84 -0.64 -0.48 -16.69
N GLY A 85 0.43 -0.22 -15.94
CA GLY A 85 0.55 -0.63 -14.55
C GLY A 85 0.01 0.45 -13.63
N VAL A 86 -0.69 0.07 -12.58
CA VAL A 86 -1.16 0.97 -11.52
C VAL A 86 -0.71 0.42 -10.18
N ARG A 87 -0.13 1.28 -9.34
CA ARG A 87 0.17 1.01 -7.95
C ARG A 87 -0.47 2.10 -7.08
N ILE A 88 -1.08 1.69 -5.98
CA ILE A 88 -1.62 2.58 -4.94
C ILE A 88 -0.98 2.12 -3.64
N ALA A 89 -0.36 3.02 -2.90
CA ALA A 89 0.33 2.69 -1.66
C ALA A 89 0.09 3.73 -0.57
N ARG A 90 0.00 3.28 0.68
CA ARG A 90 0.08 4.12 1.88
C ARG A 90 1.53 4.56 2.07
N CYS A 91 1.76 5.84 2.30
CA CYS A 91 3.10 6.32 2.63
C CYS A 91 3.45 6.00 4.10
N LEU A 92 4.72 5.68 4.36
CA LEU A 92 5.24 5.39 5.70
C LEU A 92 5.12 6.59 6.63
N GLU A 93 5.43 7.78 6.12
CA GLU A 93 5.01 9.04 6.72
C GLU A 93 3.49 9.14 6.48
N GLY A 94 2.71 8.82 7.52
CA GLY A 94 1.25 8.78 7.44
C GLY A 94 0.63 10.07 6.88
N GLY A 95 -0.63 9.97 6.46
CA GLY A 95 -1.37 11.11 5.92
C GLY A 95 -1.21 11.31 4.41
N LEU A 96 -0.51 10.40 3.71
CA LEU A 96 -0.33 10.44 2.25
C LEU A 96 -0.61 9.09 1.60
N LEU A 97 -1.21 9.15 0.41
CA LEU A 97 -1.36 8.04 -0.52
C LEU A 97 -0.53 8.31 -1.77
N ARG A 98 0.32 7.36 -2.17
CA ARG A 98 1.08 7.41 -3.41
C ARG A 98 0.35 6.63 -4.50
N LEU A 99 0.03 7.33 -5.58
CA LEU A 99 -0.53 6.79 -6.81
C LEU A 99 0.58 6.73 -7.86
N GLU A 100 0.74 5.60 -8.53
CA GLU A 100 1.69 5.45 -9.63
C GLU A 100 1.01 4.82 -10.82
N VAL A 101 1.21 5.42 -11.99
CA VAL A 101 0.73 4.91 -13.27
C VAL A 101 1.92 4.78 -14.21
N SER A 102 2.19 3.53 -14.61
CA SER A 102 3.33 3.18 -15.46
C SER A 102 2.86 2.80 -16.86
N ASP A 103 3.46 3.41 -17.89
CA ASP A 103 3.26 3.06 -19.30
C ASP A 103 4.60 2.77 -19.99
N ALA A 104 4.53 2.18 -21.19
CA ALA A 104 5.71 1.76 -21.94
C ALA A 104 6.20 2.80 -22.97
N GLY A 105 5.67 4.02 -22.95
CA GLY A 105 6.03 5.05 -23.91
C GLY A 105 7.06 6.01 -23.38
N SER A 106 7.83 6.57 -24.32
CA SER A 106 8.84 7.59 -24.06
C SER A 106 8.20 8.98 -23.83
N GLY A 107 9.03 9.95 -23.42
CA GLY A 107 8.64 11.35 -23.22
C GLY A 107 7.96 11.62 -21.88
N ARG A 108 7.93 12.89 -21.47
CA ARG A 108 7.28 13.35 -20.23
C ARG A 108 5.85 13.82 -20.52
N PRO A 109 4.90 13.59 -19.60
CA PRO A 109 3.59 14.25 -19.66
C PRO A 109 3.80 15.77 -19.59
N GLU A 110 3.19 16.52 -20.50
CA GLU A 110 3.24 17.98 -20.51
C GLU A 110 2.01 18.55 -19.82
N VAL A 111 2.23 19.37 -18.78
CA VAL A 111 1.19 20.23 -18.21
C VAL A 111 0.89 21.33 -19.23
N ARG A 112 -0.28 21.27 -19.87
CA ARG A 112 -0.71 22.29 -20.83
C ARG A 112 -1.97 22.98 -20.33
N ALA A 113 -1.97 24.30 -20.32
CA ALA A 113 -3.19 25.08 -20.27
C ALA A 113 -3.97 24.80 -21.55
N PRO A 114 -5.20 24.27 -21.48
CA PRO A 114 -6.01 24.10 -22.69
C PRO A 114 -6.25 25.47 -23.33
N GLY A 115 -6.20 25.55 -24.66
CA GLY A 115 -6.81 26.67 -25.38
C GLY A 115 -8.33 26.67 -25.17
N ASP A 116 -8.98 27.82 -25.38
CA ASP A 116 -10.42 28.03 -25.07
C ASP A 116 -11.37 27.00 -25.74
N GLU A 117 -10.93 26.33 -26.81
CA GLU A 117 -11.70 25.31 -27.53
C GLU A 117 -11.18 23.86 -27.38
N GLU A 118 -10.09 23.62 -26.63
CA GLU A 118 -9.56 22.28 -26.43
C GLU A 118 -10.26 21.54 -25.28
N THR A 119 -10.98 20.47 -25.61
CA THR A 119 -11.63 19.59 -24.60
C THR A 119 -10.64 18.65 -23.89
N GLY A 120 -9.36 18.66 -24.27
CA GLY A 120 -8.29 17.85 -23.69
C GLY A 120 -7.14 18.72 -23.17
N GLY A 121 -6.40 18.24 -22.17
CA GLY A 121 -5.22 18.95 -21.61
C GLY A 121 -5.34 19.29 -20.12
N ARG A 122 -6.56 19.31 -19.57
CA ARG A 122 -6.82 19.62 -18.15
C ARG A 122 -6.36 18.55 -17.15
N GLY A 123 -6.09 17.33 -17.62
CA GLY A 123 -5.88 16.19 -16.73
C GLY A 123 -4.70 16.36 -15.76
N LEU A 124 -3.56 16.86 -16.24
CA LEU A 124 -2.42 17.12 -15.35
C LEU A 124 -2.61 18.40 -14.51
N LEU A 125 -3.39 19.38 -14.96
CA LEU A 125 -3.75 20.53 -14.14
C LEU A 125 -4.62 20.10 -12.94
N LEU A 126 -5.51 19.13 -13.14
CA LEU A 126 -6.28 18.52 -12.05
C LEU A 126 -5.37 17.75 -11.09
N VAL A 127 -4.42 16.96 -11.62
CA VAL A 127 -3.44 16.27 -10.77
C VAL A 127 -2.59 17.25 -9.98
N GLU A 128 -2.09 18.32 -10.61
CA GLU A 128 -1.33 19.40 -9.96
C GLU A 128 -2.13 20.05 -8.82
N ALA A 129 -3.43 20.30 -9.04
CA ALA A 129 -4.28 20.94 -8.04
C ALA A 129 -4.63 20.02 -6.85
N LEU A 130 -4.75 18.70 -7.09
CA LEU A 130 -5.16 17.72 -6.07
C LEU A 130 -3.97 17.12 -5.31
N ALA A 131 -2.81 17.01 -5.95
CA ALA A 131 -1.65 16.36 -5.36
C ALA A 131 -0.93 17.30 -4.38
N HIS A 132 -0.45 16.72 -3.28
CA HIS A 132 0.56 17.38 -2.45
C HIS A 132 1.85 17.61 -3.24
N ARG A 133 2.24 16.59 -4.02
CA ARG A 133 3.32 16.63 -5.00
C ARG A 133 3.11 15.52 -6.02
N TRP A 134 3.63 15.72 -7.22
CA TRP A 134 3.59 14.71 -8.27
C TRP A 134 4.87 14.81 -9.11
N GLY A 135 5.13 13.78 -9.92
CA GLY A 135 6.33 13.73 -10.73
C GLY A 135 6.33 12.62 -11.75
N VAL A 136 7.48 12.50 -12.41
CA VAL A 136 7.70 11.54 -13.50
C VAL A 136 9.07 10.92 -13.28
N GLU A 137 9.11 9.60 -13.25
CA GLU A 137 10.31 8.80 -13.08
C GLU A 137 10.44 7.80 -14.22
N GLU A 138 11.66 7.31 -14.45
CA GLU A 138 11.86 6.16 -15.32
C GLU A 138 11.22 4.93 -14.69
N ARG A 139 10.62 4.09 -15.53
CA ARG A 139 9.97 2.88 -15.04
C ARG A 139 11.02 1.90 -14.49
N THR A 140 10.93 1.56 -13.21
CA THR A 140 11.80 0.56 -12.59
C THR A 140 11.70 -0.79 -13.31
N GLY A 141 12.85 -1.34 -13.70
CA GLY A 141 12.95 -2.68 -14.28
C GLY A 141 12.40 -2.81 -15.72
N GLY A 142 12.30 -1.72 -16.49
CA GLY A 142 11.90 -1.82 -17.89
C GLY A 142 11.83 -0.50 -18.66
N ILE A 143 11.25 -0.57 -19.86
CA ILE A 143 11.06 0.58 -20.74
C ILE A 143 9.81 1.36 -20.35
N GLY A 144 9.93 2.69 -20.38
CA GLY A 144 8.82 3.63 -20.25
C GLY A 144 9.00 4.53 -19.05
N LYS A 145 7.87 5.04 -18.54
CA LYS A 145 7.84 5.98 -17.43
C LYS A 145 6.80 5.60 -16.40
N THR A 146 6.98 6.15 -15.21
CA THR A 146 6.00 6.14 -14.12
C THR A 146 5.65 7.58 -13.80
N VAL A 147 4.38 7.93 -13.97
CA VAL A 147 3.83 9.20 -13.47
C VAL A 147 3.24 8.91 -12.10
N TRP A 148 3.66 9.67 -11.10
CA TRP A 148 3.24 9.46 -9.73
C TRP A 148 2.65 10.73 -9.14
N ALA A 149 1.73 10.57 -8.19
CA ALA A 149 1.13 11.66 -7.42
C ALA A 149 0.94 11.21 -5.97
N GLU A 150 1.23 12.09 -5.03
CA GLU A 150 0.97 11.88 -3.60
C GLU A 150 -0.18 12.79 -3.17
N LEU A 151 -1.24 12.20 -2.63
CA LEU A 151 -2.43 12.91 -2.18
C LEU A 151 -2.57 12.81 -0.67
N LYS A 152 -3.11 13.87 -0.06
CA LYS A 152 -3.42 13.89 1.36
C LYS A 152 -4.56 12.93 1.66
N ALA A 153 -4.33 12.05 2.63
CA ALA A 153 -5.30 11.13 3.21
C ALA A 153 -5.00 11.04 4.70
N PRO A 154 -5.36 12.08 5.48
CA PRO A 154 -4.93 12.24 6.88
C PRO A 154 -5.36 11.08 7.79
N ASP A 155 -6.44 10.39 7.41
CA ASP A 155 -7.00 9.26 8.15
C ASP A 155 -6.24 7.94 7.91
N ILE A 156 -5.22 7.95 7.05
CA ILE A 156 -4.45 6.77 6.68
C ILE A 156 -3.05 6.83 7.27
N VAL A 157 -2.73 5.82 8.05
CA VAL A 157 -1.37 5.49 8.44
C VAL A 157 -0.98 4.23 7.64
N ALA A 158 0.20 4.21 7.04
CA ALA A 158 0.74 2.94 6.57
C ALA A 158 0.87 2.02 7.77
N GLU A 159 0.39 0.78 7.62
CA GLU A 159 0.84 -0.26 8.52
C GLU A 159 2.35 -0.30 8.34
N PRO A 160 3.15 -0.16 9.40
CA PRO A 160 4.58 -0.10 9.19
C PRO A 160 5.04 -1.43 8.60
N ASP A 161 5.75 -1.38 7.46
CA ASP A 161 6.29 -2.55 6.78
C ASP A 161 7.20 -3.30 7.76
N GLY A 162 6.71 -4.42 8.28
CA GLY A 162 7.58 -5.34 8.98
C GLY A 162 8.17 -6.34 8.01
N ARG A 163 9.43 -6.69 8.24
CA ARG A 163 10.10 -7.75 7.48
C ARG A 163 9.64 -9.11 7.98
N GLU A 164 9.46 -10.06 7.07
CA GLU A 164 9.33 -11.46 7.48
C GLU A 164 10.69 -12.00 7.95
N VAL A 165 10.71 -12.55 9.14
CA VAL A 165 11.89 -13.12 9.78
C VAL A 165 11.47 -14.43 10.44
N ALA A 166 12.28 -15.49 10.28
CA ALA A 166 12.04 -16.75 10.97
C ALA A 166 12.01 -16.52 12.49
N ALA A 167 11.06 -17.11 13.22
CA ALA A 167 10.86 -16.87 14.65
C ALA A 167 12.15 -17.01 15.47
N VAL A 168 13.04 -17.93 15.11
CA VAL A 168 14.33 -18.15 15.79
C VAL A 168 15.30 -16.98 15.68
N MET A 169 15.12 -16.10 14.70
CA MET A 169 15.97 -14.94 14.44
C MET A 169 15.46 -13.66 15.12
N VAL A 170 14.28 -13.71 15.75
CA VAL A 170 13.71 -12.60 16.52
C VAL A 170 14.56 -12.32 17.77
N ARG A 171 14.74 -11.05 18.10
CA ARG A 171 15.55 -10.57 19.22
C ARG A 171 14.69 -9.77 20.22
N PRO A 172 15.03 -9.79 21.52
CA PRO A 172 14.47 -8.85 22.47
C PRO A 172 14.64 -7.40 21.99
N GLY A 173 13.62 -6.56 22.21
CA GLY A 173 13.57 -5.17 21.77
C GLY A 173 12.94 -4.96 20.39
N GLN A 174 12.79 -6.01 19.57
CA GLN A 174 12.05 -5.93 18.31
C GLN A 174 10.54 -5.93 18.55
N LEU A 175 9.78 -5.35 17.63
CA LEU A 175 8.34 -5.51 17.57
C LEU A 175 7.98 -6.71 16.69
N VAL A 176 7.04 -7.54 17.12
CA VAL A 176 6.44 -8.62 16.32
C VAL A 176 4.95 -8.36 16.14
N ARG A 177 4.41 -8.69 14.95
CA ARG A 177 2.96 -8.59 14.72
C ARG A 177 2.27 -9.85 15.23
N VAL A 178 1.43 -9.70 16.26
CA VAL A 178 0.70 -10.81 16.91
C VAL A 178 -0.76 -10.41 17.02
N TRP A 179 -1.66 -11.24 16.46
CA TRP A 179 -3.11 -10.97 16.40
C TRP A 179 -3.47 -9.60 15.81
N GLY A 180 -2.72 -9.15 14.81
CA GLY A 180 -2.94 -7.85 14.14
C GLY A 180 -2.21 -6.68 14.79
N GLU A 181 -1.80 -6.80 16.05
CA GLU A 181 -1.16 -5.75 16.85
C GLU A 181 0.37 -5.88 16.89
N TRP A 182 1.06 -4.76 17.03
CA TRP A 182 2.51 -4.76 17.28
C TRP A 182 2.79 -4.97 18.76
N ARG A 183 3.63 -5.95 19.08
CA ARG A 183 4.02 -6.28 20.45
C ARG A 183 5.53 -6.27 20.60
N THR A 184 6.02 -5.63 21.66
CA THR A 184 7.45 -5.60 21.94
C THR A 184 7.90 -6.93 22.51
N VAL A 185 8.88 -7.56 21.87
CA VAL A 185 9.49 -8.79 22.38
C VAL A 185 10.38 -8.44 23.57
N ARG A 186 9.99 -8.86 24.76
CA ARG A 186 10.79 -8.70 25.99
C ARG A 186 11.79 -9.81 26.19
N THR A 187 11.40 -11.04 25.85
CA THR A 187 12.27 -12.22 26.00
C THR A 187 12.10 -13.17 24.83
N VAL A 188 13.19 -13.83 24.43
CA VAL A 188 13.18 -14.90 23.43
C VAL A 188 13.80 -16.14 24.06
N ARG A 189 13.10 -17.27 24.00
CA ARG A 189 13.61 -18.56 24.47
C ARG A 189 13.35 -19.62 23.42
N THR A 190 14.28 -20.55 23.29
CA THR A 190 14.11 -21.73 22.43
C THR A 190 13.85 -22.95 23.28
N GLU A 191 12.83 -23.72 22.92
CA GLU A 191 12.47 -24.97 23.58
C GLU A 191 12.48 -26.12 22.57
N SER A 192 12.95 -27.29 22.98
CA SER A 192 12.83 -28.51 22.18
C SER A 192 11.41 -29.08 22.31
N HIS A 193 10.81 -29.42 21.18
CA HIS A 193 9.52 -30.09 21.12
C HIS A 193 9.71 -31.60 21.37
N ALA A 194 8.82 -32.22 22.16
CA ALA A 194 8.90 -33.64 22.50
C ALA A 194 8.87 -34.59 21.28
N ALA A 195 8.31 -34.12 20.15
CA ALA A 195 8.26 -34.86 18.87
C ALA A 195 9.45 -34.60 17.93
N GLY A 196 10.50 -33.89 18.39
CA GLY A 196 11.63 -33.46 17.56
C GLY A 196 11.31 -32.18 16.78
N GLY A 197 11.91 -31.07 17.20
CA GLY A 197 11.69 -29.75 16.59
C GLY A 197 12.08 -28.64 17.57
N LEU A 198 12.31 -27.44 17.05
CA LEU A 198 12.59 -26.26 17.87
C LEU A 198 11.36 -25.35 17.87
N ALA A 199 10.87 -25.01 19.06
CA ALA A 199 9.89 -23.98 19.27
C ALA A 199 10.58 -22.72 19.80
N VAL A 200 10.09 -21.56 19.40
CA VAL A 200 10.49 -20.27 19.94
C VAL A 200 9.32 -19.74 20.78
N VAL A 201 9.64 -19.36 22.01
CA VAL A 201 8.72 -18.73 22.96
C VAL A 201 9.12 -17.27 23.11
N LEU A 202 8.26 -16.38 22.62
CA LEU A 202 8.41 -14.93 22.72
C LEU A 202 7.58 -14.43 23.91
N GLY A 203 8.26 -13.85 24.90
CA GLY A 203 7.61 -13.09 25.96
C GLY A 203 7.33 -11.68 25.44
N LEU A 204 6.07 -11.30 25.39
CA LEU A 204 5.60 -10.01 24.87
C LEU A 204 5.45 -8.99 26.00
N ASP A 205 5.33 -7.72 25.64
CA ASP A 205 5.06 -6.63 26.58
C ASP A 205 3.65 -6.67 27.17
N GLU A 206 2.69 -7.14 26.39
CA GLU A 206 1.31 -7.40 26.81
C GLU A 206 0.79 -8.72 26.22
N GLY A 207 -0.11 -9.38 26.97
CA GLY A 207 -0.73 -10.64 26.55
C GLY A 207 0.11 -11.89 26.86
N PRO A 208 -0.38 -13.07 26.45
CA PRO A 208 0.31 -14.32 26.71
C PRO A 208 1.55 -14.48 25.81
N ALA A 209 2.51 -15.27 26.27
CA ALA A 209 3.70 -15.57 25.48
C ALA A 209 3.32 -16.27 24.16
N LEU A 210 3.93 -15.84 23.06
CA LEU A 210 3.72 -16.44 21.74
C LEU A 210 4.66 -17.63 21.57
N ARG A 211 4.10 -18.83 21.41
CA ARG A 211 4.84 -20.06 21.09
C ARG A 211 4.64 -20.41 19.62
N VAL A 212 5.72 -20.45 18.86
CA VAL A 212 5.70 -20.78 17.42
C VAL A 212 6.83 -21.73 17.06
N HIS A 213 6.72 -22.39 15.90
CA HIS A 213 7.81 -23.19 15.36
C HIS A 213 8.99 -22.28 14.98
N ALA A 214 10.23 -22.75 15.14
CA ALA A 214 11.43 -21.93 14.91
C ALA A 214 11.54 -21.33 13.50
N ALA A 215 11.02 -22.04 12.50
CA ALA A 215 10.99 -21.61 11.11
C ALA A 215 9.73 -20.81 10.73
N GLU A 216 8.79 -20.62 11.66
CA GLU A 216 7.56 -19.85 11.39
C GLU A 216 7.93 -18.40 11.03
N PRO A 217 7.47 -17.87 9.88
CA PRO A 217 7.72 -16.50 9.52
C PRO A 217 6.90 -15.58 10.41
N LEU A 218 7.57 -14.62 11.05
CA LEU A 218 6.95 -13.55 11.82
C LEU A 218 7.23 -12.21 11.16
N THR A 219 6.25 -11.31 11.18
CA THR A 219 6.42 -9.94 10.73
C THR A 219 7.08 -9.13 11.86
N VAL A 220 8.28 -8.61 11.60
CA VAL A 220 9.16 -7.98 12.61
C VAL A 220 9.53 -6.55 12.23
N ARG A 221 9.62 -5.66 13.22
CA ARG A 221 10.23 -4.32 13.10
C ARG A 221 11.31 -4.12 14.16
N ASP A 222 12.32 -3.31 13.83
CA ASP A 222 13.43 -3.02 14.74
C ASP A 222 13.12 -1.88 15.75
N ASP A 223 12.05 -1.09 15.55
CA ASP A 223 11.71 0.09 16.36
C ASP A 223 10.82 -0.23 17.57
N GLY A 224 11.38 -0.72 18.68
CA GLY A 224 10.66 -0.99 19.94
C GLY A 224 10.25 0.24 20.78
N VAL A 225 10.04 1.42 20.19
CA VAL A 225 9.72 2.64 20.95
C VAL A 225 8.33 3.16 20.55
N PRO A 226 7.37 3.30 21.48
CA PRO A 226 6.18 4.09 21.20
C PRO A 226 6.63 5.52 20.93
N SER A 227 6.21 6.10 19.80
CA SER A 227 6.36 7.53 19.56
C SER A 227 5.86 8.29 20.78
N ALA A 228 6.77 8.94 21.51
CA ALA A 228 6.46 9.77 22.65
C ALA A 228 5.75 11.05 22.17
N ARG A 229 4.47 10.92 21.81
CA ARG A 229 3.54 12.03 21.55
C ARG A 229 2.12 11.64 21.96
N GLU A 230 1.93 11.05 23.14
CA GLU A 230 0.61 10.88 23.77
C GLU A 230 0.72 10.49 25.26
N ARG A 231 1.62 11.16 25.98
CA ARG A 231 1.53 11.28 27.45
C ARG A 231 1.73 12.74 27.83
N GLY A 232 0.72 13.54 27.53
CA GLY A 232 0.48 14.82 28.16
C GLY A 232 -0.75 14.68 29.06
N GLU A 233 -0.62 13.97 30.17
CA GLU A 233 -1.58 14.03 31.27
C GLU A 233 -1.07 15.04 32.30
N GLY A 234 -1.92 16.01 32.66
CA GLY A 234 -1.96 16.57 34.02
C GLY A 234 -1.29 17.93 34.29
N THR A 235 -2.07 19.01 34.15
CA THR A 235 -2.14 20.20 35.04
C THR A 235 -2.13 19.76 36.54
N PRO A 236 -1.70 20.53 37.58
CA PRO A 236 -1.80 21.99 37.72
C PRO A 236 -0.64 22.73 38.44
N GLY A 237 -0.67 24.06 38.34
CA GLY A 237 0.04 25.02 39.20
C GLY A 237 -0.70 26.33 39.19
#